data_AF-A0A3M9XYV1-F1
#
_entry.id   AF-A0A3M9XYV1-F1
#
_cell.length_a   1.000
_cell.length_b   1.000
_cell.length_c   1.000
_cell.angle_alpha   90.00
_cell.angle_beta   90.00
_cell.angle_gamma   90.00
#
_symmetry.space_group_name_H-M   'P 1'
#
loop_
_entity.id
_entity.type
_entity.pdbx_description
1 polymer ?
#
loop_
_entity_poly.entity_id
_entity_poly.type
_entity_poly.pdbx_seq_one_letter_code
_entity_poly.pdbx_strand_id
1 'polypeptide(L)'
;MVPWEGATGVTCLVSRPKTPKTPKTRHRGLDPRPPPPRLPPIDRPTLLCLSYRPPFGEGAAAAAAAAATTMDDTRPLASLSLTHVYYDPSDPLSLVCAWLALLPQALCIVYATLAFASREAEVALMFAGQLACEAVNFALKRLIKEDRPRRIHGKGYGMPSSHAQFVAFWALYLVLFLFVRHRGPPARQTATDDSNNNSRNSSSPPYRSRALSRVERAVAALVAVATAAAVAWSRVYLGYHTTKQVLIGLAAGAACAVAWFAATTHARDVGLLAWVLRWPVVRWFRVRDLLLEEDFCQAGWERWEEKRLREDDALVRQEKAKKR
;
A
#
# COMPACT_ATOMS: atom_id res chain seq x y z
N MET A 1 -31.78 25.04 18.93
CA MET A 1 -32.83 25.74 18.16
C MET A 1 -32.23 26.03 16.79
N VAL A 2 -32.52 25.33 15.68
CA VAL A 2 -33.80 24.80 15.13
C VAL A 2 -34.69 25.95 14.63
N PRO A 3 -35.13 25.97 13.36
CA PRO A 3 -34.40 25.63 12.12
C PRO A 3 -34.68 26.69 10.99
N TRP A 4 -34.29 26.41 9.75
CA TRP A 4 -34.97 26.99 8.58
C TRP A 4 -35.38 25.86 7.63
N GLU A 5 -36.69 25.60 7.56
CA GLU A 5 -37.30 24.71 6.57
C GLU A 5 -37.79 25.54 5.37
N GLY A 6 -37.72 24.96 4.17
CA GLY A 6 -38.11 25.63 2.93
C GLY A 6 -38.07 24.66 1.76
N ALA A 7 -39.00 23.71 1.74
CA ALA A 7 -39.06 22.67 0.72
C ALA A 7 -39.70 23.13 -0.60
N THR A 8 -39.60 22.23 -1.60
CA THR A 8 -40.37 22.09 -2.87
C THR A 8 -39.63 22.44 -4.16
N GLY A 9 -39.83 21.59 -5.20
CA GLY A 9 -39.32 21.82 -6.56
C GLY A 9 -38.61 20.64 -7.24
N VAL A 10 -39.26 19.47 -7.34
CA VAL A 10 -38.76 18.39 -8.23
C VAL A 10 -39.22 18.65 -9.66
N THR A 11 -38.28 18.75 -10.62
CA THR A 11 -38.59 18.59 -12.05
C THR A 11 -37.45 17.89 -12.80
N CYS A 12 -37.57 16.57 -12.99
CA CYS A 12 -36.69 15.81 -13.88
C CYS A 12 -37.08 16.03 -15.36
N LEU A 13 -36.24 16.73 -16.12
CA LEU A 13 -36.41 16.87 -17.58
C LEU A 13 -35.71 15.73 -18.33
N VAL A 14 -36.49 14.68 -18.63
CA VAL A 14 -36.04 13.53 -19.43
C VAL A 14 -36.01 13.91 -20.91
N SER A 15 -34.83 14.22 -21.44
CA SER A 15 -34.61 14.38 -22.89
C SER A 15 -34.40 13.03 -23.57
N ARG A 16 -35.36 12.60 -24.40
CA ARG A 16 -35.25 11.39 -25.25
C ARG A 16 -34.39 11.63 -26.51
N PRO A 17 -33.74 10.59 -27.06
CA PRO A 17 -32.71 10.73 -28.09
C PRO A 17 -33.26 10.98 -29.50
N LYS A 18 -32.49 11.71 -30.32
CA LYS A 18 -32.70 11.83 -31.77
C LYS A 18 -32.08 10.63 -32.51
N THR A 19 -32.86 10.00 -33.40
CA THR A 19 -32.41 8.91 -34.26
C THR A 19 -31.67 9.42 -35.50
N PRO A 20 -30.56 8.78 -35.93
CA PRO A 20 -29.94 9.06 -37.23
C PRO A 20 -30.68 8.34 -38.37
N LYS A 21 -30.78 8.99 -39.53
CA LYS A 21 -31.43 8.47 -40.74
C LYS A 21 -30.49 7.54 -41.52
N THR A 22 -31.01 6.43 -42.04
CA THR A 22 -30.31 5.53 -42.97
C THR A 22 -30.51 5.96 -44.45
N PRO A 23 -29.51 5.78 -45.33
CA PRO A 23 -29.67 6.02 -46.77
C PRO A 23 -30.21 4.77 -47.51
N LYS A 24 -30.87 5.01 -48.66
CA LYS A 24 -31.44 3.99 -49.55
C LYS A 24 -30.42 3.53 -50.61
N THR A 25 -30.40 2.23 -50.94
CA THR A 25 -29.82 1.70 -52.20
C THR A 25 -30.69 0.58 -52.80
N ARG A 26 -30.38 0.16 -54.03
CA ARG A 26 -31.33 -0.25 -55.09
C ARG A 26 -31.48 -1.79 -55.27
N HIS A 27 -32.51 -2.19 -56.01
CA HIS A 27 -32.99 -3.57 -56.25
C HIS A 27 -32.05 -4.56 -56.98
N ARG A 28 -32.05 -5.82 -56.50
CA ARG A 28 -32.20 -7.13 -57.21
C ARG A 28 -32.76 -8.16 -56.17
N GLY A 29 -33.41 -9.28 -56.49
CA GLY A 29 -34.04 -9.72 -57.76
C GLY A 29 -34.16 -11.26 -57.89
N LEU A 30 -35.36 -11.83 -57.65
CA LEU A 30 -35.75 -13.28 -57.73
C LEU A 30 -35.07 -14.19 -56.67
N ASP A 31 -35.75 -14.99 -55.83
CA ASP A 31 -36.65 -16.13 -56.13
C ASP A 31 -37.59 -16.52 -54.93
N PRO A 32 -38.52 -17.52 -55.05
CA PRO A 32 -39.66 -17.71 -54.13
C PRO A 32 -39.46 -18.62 -52.89
N ARG A 33 -40.43 -18.56 -51.96
CA ARG A 33 -40.42 -19.13 -50.59
C ARG A 33 -40.89 -20.59 -50.48
N PRO A 34 -40.65 -21.22 -49.32
CA PRO A 34 -41.72 -21.90 -48.56
C PRO A 34 -42.05 -21.21 -47.21
N PRO A 35 -43.24 -21.45 -46.61
CA PRO A 35 -43.75 -20.70 -45.45
C PRO A 35 -43.30 -21.24 -44.06
N PRO A 36 -43.33 -20.42 -42.99
CA PRO A 36 -42.98 -20.83 -41.63
C PRO A 36 -44.11 -21.60 -40.91
N PRO A 37 -43.79 -22.49 -39.96
CA PRO A 37 -44.77 -23.17 -39.11
C PRO A 37 -45.44 -22.22 -38.09
N ARG A 38 -46.67 -22.57 -37.68
CA ARG A 38 -47.54 -21.74 -36.82
C ARG A 38 -47.31 -21.99 -35.32
N LEU A 39 -47.43 -20.94 -34.52
CA LEU A 39 -47.55 -21.01 -33.06
C LEU A 39 -49.01 -21.23 -32.62
N PRO A 40 -49.29 -22.11 -31.63
CA PRO A 40 -50.55 -22.11 -30.87
C PRO A 40 -50.52 -21.06 -29.72
N PRO A 41 -51.67 -20.73 -29.11
CA PRO A 41 -51.90 -19.40 -28.50
C PRO A 41 -51.50 -19.24 -27.04
N ILE A 42 -51.47 -17.97 -26.61
CA ILE A 42 -51.37 -17.54 -25.21
C ILE A 42 -52.77 -17.56 -24.60
N ASP A 43 -52.94 -18.27 -23.48
CA ASP A 43 -54.09 -18.10 -22.57
C ASP A 43 -53.63 -17.77 -21.14
N ARG A 44 -54.04 -16.59 -20.69
CA ARG A 44 -54.20 -16.13 -19.29
C ARG A 44 -55.49 -15.31 -19.31
N PRO A 45 -56.33 -15.29 -18.24
CA PRO A 45 -55.89 -15.29 -16.84
C PRO A 45 -56.78 -16.13 -15.89
N THR A 46 -56.44 -16.13 -14.59
CA THR A 46 -57.37 -15.82 -13.48
C THR A 46 -56.58 -15.66 -12.18
N LEU A 47 -56.77 -14.54 -11.49
CA LEU A 47 -56.31 -14.30 -10.13
C LEU A 47 -57.38 -14.84 -9.17
N LEU A 48 -57.01 -15.74 -8.25
CA LEU A 48 -57.90 -16.13 -7.15
C LEU A 48 -57.24 -15.80 -5.80
N CYS A 49 -57.78 -14.81 -5.10
CA CYS A 49 -57.37 -14.48 -3.74
C CYS A 49 -57.88 -15.56 -2.77
N LEU A 50 -56.96 -16.29 -2.14
CA LEU A 50 -57.29 -17.16 -1.00
C LEU A 50 -57.09 -16.40 0.31
N SER A 51 -58.17 -15.82 0.82
CA SER A 51 -58.22 -15.29 2.19
C SER A 51 -58.24 -16.44 3.19
N TYR A 52 -57.16 -16.59 3.96
CA TYR A 52 -57.06 -17.55 5.05
C TYR A 52 -57.83 -17.06 6.28
N ARG A 53 -58.70 -17.91 6.84
CA ARG A 53 -59.46 -17.65 8.07
C ARG A 53 -59.36 -18.88 9.00
N PRO A 54 -58.60 -18.82 10.10
CA PRO A 54 -58.47 -19.96 11.02
C PRO A 54 -59.72 -20.09 11.92
N PRO A 55 -60.11 -21.32 12.31
CA PRO A 55 -61.13 -21.54 13.34
C PRO A 55 -60.56 -21.38 14.76
N PHE A 56 -61.46 -21.15 15.72
CA PHE A 56 -61.16 -20.99 17.15
C PHE A 56 -60.65 -22.28 17.82
N GLY A 57 -59.84 -22.14 18.88
CA GLY A 57 -59.43 -23.26 19.75
C GLY A 57 -58.33 -22.91 20.75
N GLU A 58 -58.71 -22.29 21.87
CA GLU A 58 -58.06 -22.31 23.21
C GLU A 58 -56.53 -22.49 23.31
N GLY A 59 -55.83 -21.39 23.61
CA GLY A 59 -54.38 -21.39 23.87
C GLY A 59 -53.89 -20.17 24.67
N ALA A 60 -54.74 -19.60 25.53
CA ALA A 60 -54.49 -18.36 26.29
C ALA A 60 -53.51 -18.55 27.48
N ALA A 61 -52.31 -19.06 27.21
CA ALA A 61 -51.24 -19.25 28.19
C ALA A 61 -49.80 -19.05 27.66
N ALA A 62 -49.61 -18.93 26.33
CA ALA A 62 -48.28 -18.80 25.71
C ALA A 62 -47.89 -17.35 25.31
N ALA A 63 -48.66 -16.34 25.74
CA ALA A 63 -48.52 -14.94 25.31
C ALA A 63 -47.40 -14.14 26.02
N ALA A 64 -46.53 -14.79 26.79
CA ALA A 64 -45.52 -14.10 27.63
C ALA A 64 -44.05 -14.49 27.32
N ALA A 65 -43.80 -15.40 26.36
CA ALA A 65 -42.46 -15.95 26.10
C ALA A 65 -41.98 -15.81 24.63
N ALA A 66 -42.69 -15.08 23.79
CA ALA A 66 -42.38 -14.90 22.36
C ALA A 66 -42.25 -13.42 21.93
N ALA A 67 -42.03 -12.51 22.88
CA ALA A 67 -41.88 -11.07 22.65
C ALA A 67 -40.42 -10.60 22.79
N ALA A 68 -39.46 -11.44 22.37
CA ALA A 68 -38.03 -11.15 22.45
C ALA A 68 -37.29 -11.46 21.13
N THR A 69 -37.04 -10.40 20.38
CA THR A 69 -35.81 -10.19 19.61
C THR A 69 -35.48 -11.15 18.45
N THR A 70 -36.10 -10.90 17.29
CA THR A 70 -35.40 -11.01 15.98
C THR A 70 -35.73 -9.80 15.10
N MET A 71 -35.05 -8.67 15.37
CA MET A 71 -34.91 -7.66 14.32
C MET A 71 -34.03 -8.25 13.22
N ASP A 72 -34.58 -8.39 12.02
CA ASP A 72 -33.82 -8.63 10.79
C ASP A 72 -33.07 -7.34 10.42
N ASP A 73 -32.05 -7.02 11.21
CA ASP A 73 -31.16 -5.87 11.02
C ASP A 73 -30.03 -6.27 10.05
N THR A 74 -30.40 -6.86 8.90
CA THR A 74 -29.51 -7.17 7.77
C THR A 74 -29.10 -5.90 7.02
N ARG A 75 -28.53 -4.94 7.77
CA ARG A 75 -27.75 -3.85 7.18
C ARG A 75 -26.73 -4.47 6.23
N PRO A 76 -26.61 -4.00 4.98
CA PRO A 76 -25.65 -4.56 4.04
C PRO A 76 -24.25 -4.35 4.60
N LEU A 77 -23.67 -5.42 5.17
CA LEU A 77 -22.35 -5.42 5.76
C LEU A 77 -21.34 -5.11 4.66
N ALA A 78 -20.88 -3.88 4.62
CA ALA A 78 -19.79 -3.47 3.76
C ALA A 78 -18.52 -4.18 4.23
N SER A 79 -18.23 -5.34 3.62
CA SER A 79 -16.95 -6.00 3.82
C SER A 79 -15.83 -5.03 3.42
N LEU A 80 -14.76 -4.98 4.22
CA LEU A 80 -13.64 -4.09 3.99
C LEU A 80 -12.85 -4.56 2.76
N SER A 81 -13.35 -4.16 1.58
CA SER A 81 -12.92 -4.66 0.25
C SER A 81 -11.46 -4.40 -0.13
N LEU A 82 -10.69 -3.74 0.75
CA LEU A 82 -9.29 -3.37 0.57
C LEU A 82 -8.34 -4.57 0.37
N THR A 83 -8.74 -5.76 0.84
CA THR A 83 -7.92 -6.99 0.82
C THR A 83 -8.64 -8.20 0.19
N HIS A 84 -9.75 -8.00 -0.51
CA HIS A 84 -10.54 -9.10 -1.08
C HIS A 84 -9.85 -9.71 -2.33
N VAL A 85 -8.91 -10.63 -2.10
CA VAL A 85 -8.18 -11.36 -3.14
C VAL A 85 -8.80 -12.75 -3.31
N TYR A 86 -9.43 -12.98 -4.47
CA TYR A 86 -9.78 -14.32 -4.93
C TYR A 86 -8.53 -15.16 -5.15
N TYR A 87 -8.53 -16.37 -4.59
CA TYR A 87 -7.57 -17.44 -4.78
C TYR A 87 -8.31 -18.79 -4.85
N ASP A 88 -7.65 -19.83 -5.33
CA ASP A 88 -8.19 -21.18 -5.37
C ASP A 88 -7.77 -21.94 -4.10
N PRO A 89 -8.71 -22.43 -3.25
CA PRO A 89 -8.36 -23.17 -2.03
C PRO A 89 -7.75 -24.55 -2.30
N SER A 90 -7.89 -25.09 -3.51
CA SER A 90 -7.28 -26.37 -3.91
C SER A 90 -5.82 -26.25 -4.36
N ASP A 91 -5.33 -25.02 -4.62
CA ASP A 91 -3.97 -24.74 -5.02
C ASP A 91 -3.21 -23.93 -3.94
N PRO A 92 -2.24 -24.56 -3.22
CA PRO A 92 -1.40 -23.87 -2.24
C PRO A 92 -0.62 -22.68 -2.81
N LEU A 93 -0.26 -22.71 -4.10
CA LEU A 93 0.49 -21.62 -4.74
C LEU A 93 -0.40 -20.39 -4.98
N SER A 94 -1.69 -20.59 -5.27
CA SER A 94 -2.73 -19.56 -5.28
C SER A 94 -2.83 -18.84 -3.93
N LEU A 95 -2.84 -19.60 -2.82
CA LEU A 95 -2.88 -19.05 -1.46
C LEU A 95 -1.62 -18.22 -1.14
N VAL A 96 -0.43 -18.71 -1.47
CA VAL A 96 0.83 -17.92 -1.32
C VAL A 96 0.77 -16.64 -2.17
N CYS A 97 0.28 -16.74 -3.41
CA CYS A 97 0.10 -15.59 -4.28
C CYS A 97 -0.90 -14.55 -3.72
N ALA A 98 -1.92 -14.98 -2.98
CA ALA A 98 -2.87 -14.09 -2.30
C ALA A 98 -2.20 -13.33 -1.16
N TRP A 99 -1.38 -13.99 -0.33
CA TRP A 99 -0.58 -13.32 0.70
C TRP A 99 0.43 -12.32 0.10
N LEU A 100 1.11 -12.69 -0.99
CA LEU A 100 1.99 -11.77 -1.73
C LEU A 100 1.25 -10.52 -2.23
N ALA A 101 -0.04 -10.63 -2.58
CA ALA A 101 -0.85 -9.49 -3.02
C ALA A 101 -1.17 -8.49 -1.90
N LEU A 102 -0.99 -8.85 -0.62
CA LEU A 102 -1.18 -7.95 0.53
C LEU A 102 0.09 -7.18 0.91
N LEU A 103 1.25 -7.51 0.31
CA LEU A 103 2.52 -6.86 0.62
C LEU A 103 2.54 -5.34 0.36
N PRO A 104 1.91 -4.76 -0.69
CA PRO A 104 1.85 -3.31 -0.84
C PRO A 104 1.17 -2.60 0.34
N GLN A 105 0.07 -3.16 0.86
CA GLN A 105 -0.64 -2.65 2.02
C GLN A 105 0.21 -2.79 3.30
N ALA A 106 0.86 -3.95 3.48
CA ALA A 106 1.80 -4.15 4.59
C ALA A 106 2.98 -3.17 4.55
N LEU A 107 3.54 -2.92 3.36
CA LEU A 107 4.60 -1.93 3.15
C LEU A 107 4.15 -0.51 3.47
N CYS A 108 2.90 -0.11 3.17
CA CYS A 108 2.36 1.17 3.62
C CYS A 108 2.31 1.29 5.16
N ILE A 109 1.94 0.21 5.87
CA ILE A 109 1.95 0.17 7.33
C ILE A 109 3.39 0.28 7.86
N VAL A 110 4.34 -0.46 7.27
CA VAL A 110 5.76 -0.41 7.60
C VAL A 110 6.32 1.00 7.39
N TYR A 111 6.05 1.63 6.24
CA TYR A 111 6.46 3.01 5.95
C TYR A 111 5.92 4.00 6.98
N ALA A 112 4.62 3.99 7.26
CA ALA A 112 4.01 4.90 8.23
C ALA A 112 4.59 4.70 9.64
N THR A 113 4.77 3.44 10.05
CA THR A 113 5.35 3.08 11.35
C THR A 113 6.80 3.53 11.46
N LEU A 114 7.63 3.25 10.45
CA LEU A 114 9.04 3.64 10.43
C LEU A 114 9.19 5.17 10.35
N ALA A 115 8.42 5.86 9.51
CA ALA A 115 8.47 7.32 9.42
C ALA A 115 8.11 7.98 10.77
N PHE A 116 7.10 7.47 11.47
CA PHE A 116 6.69 7.98 12.79
C PHE A 116 7.69 7.63 13.91
N ALA A 117 8.21 6.40 13.93
CA ALA A 117 9.10 5.92 14.99
C ALA A 117 10.53 6.44 14.84
N SER A 118 11.11 6.35 13.64
CA SER A 118 12.49 6.80 13.36
C SER A 118 12.60 8.31 13.19
N ARG A 119 11.53 8.96 12.68
CA ARG A 119 11.48 10.39 12.35
C ARG A 119 12.54 10.80 11.32
N GLU A 120 12.92 9.87 10.45
CA GLU A 120 13.90 10.11 9.40
C GLU A 120 13.25 10.70 8.14
N ALA A 121 13.84 11.80 7.67
CA ALA A 121 13.45 12.48 6.45
C ALA A 121 13.53 11.54 5.24
N GLU A 122 14.58 10.71 5.13
CA GLU A 122 14.69 9.74 4.04
C GLU A 122 13.54 8.71 4.01
N VAL A 123 13.08 8.21 5.16
CA VAL A 123 11.94 7.27 5.22
C VAL A 123 10.64 7.99 4.84
N ALA A 124 10.43 9.21 5.34
CA ALA A 124 9.28 10.03 4.98
C ALA A 124 9.26 10.41 3.49
N LEU A 125 10.43 10.73 2.91
CA LEU A 125 10.59 11.03 1.48
C LEU A 125 10.38 9.79 0.61
N MET A 126 10.87 8.62 1.03
CA MET A 126 10.62 7.35 0.33
C MET A 126 9.12 7.02 0.32
N PHE A 127 8.43 7.19 1.45
CA PHE A 127 6.97 6.99 1.52
C PHE A 127 6.20 8.02 0.69
N ALA A 128 6.57 9.30 0.74
CA ALA A 128 5.97 10.33 -0.11
C ALA A 128 6.15 10.02 -1.61
N GLY A 129 7.31 9.49 -2.00
CA GLY A 129 7.57 9.01 -3.35
C GLY A 129 6.73 7.80 -3.73
N GLN A 130 6.49 6.86 -2.80
CA GLN A 130 5.59 5.74 -3.00
C GLN A 130 4.15 6.20 -3.28
N LEU A 131 3.66 7.19 -2.52
CA LEU A 131 2.34 7.79 -2.72
C LEU A 131 2.25 8.56 -4.05
N ALA A 132 3.29 9.31 -4.42
CA ALA A 132 3.40 9.97 -5.72
C ALA A 132 3.41 8.96 -6.87
N CYS A 133 4.09 7.83 -6.72
CA CYS A 133 4.11 6.73 -7.69
C CYS A 133 2.72 6.10 -7.89
N GLU A 134 1.95 5.88 -6.81
CA GLU A 134 0.57 5.40 -6.95
C GLU A 134 -0.36 6.46 -7.57
N ALA A 135 -0.15 7.75 -7.27
CA ALA A 135 -0.86 8.84 -7.96
C ALA A 135 -0.58 8.85 -9.47
N VAL A 136 0.66 8.59 -9.88
CA VAL A 136 1.04 8.38 -11.29
C VAL A 136 0.36 7.13 -11.87
N ASN A 137 0.34 6.00 -11.15
CA ASN A 137 -0.38 4.79 -11.61
C ASN A 137 -1.87 5.07 -11.86
N PHE A 138 -2.51 5.78 -10.93
CA PHE A 138 -3.91 6.19 -10.99
C PHE A 138 -4.22 7.13 -12.15
N ALA A 139 -3.31 8.07 -12.45
CA ALA A 139 -3.39 8.91 -13.65
C ALA A 139 -3.24 8.07 -14.93
N LEU A 140 -2.20 7.23 -15.03
CA LEU A 140 -1.94 6.38 -16.20
C LEU A 140 -3.11 5.44 -16.50
N LYS A 141 -3.73 4.82 -15.49
CA LYS A 141 -4.95 4.00 -15.65
C LYS A 141 -6.10 4.77 -16.30
N ARG A 142 -6.26 6.05 -15.97
CA ARG A 142 -7.30 6.92 -16.53
C ARG A 142 -6.98 7.46 -17.93
N LEU A 143 -5.71 7.48 -18.31
CA LEU A 143 -5.26 7.83 -19.65
C LEU A 143 -5.38 6.64 -20.60
N ILE A 144 -4.87 5.47 -20.22
CA ILE A 144 -4.76 4.30 -21.11
C ILE A 144 -6.04 3.47 -21.15
N LYS A 145 -6.73 3.31 -20.01
CA LYS A 145 -8.03 2.62 -19.89
C LYS A 145 -8.09 1.17 -20.43
N GLU A 146 -6.97 0.45 -20.48
CA GLU A 146 -6.96 -0.97 -20.91
C GLU A 146 -7.72 -1.86 -19.93
N ASP A 147 -8.51 -2.79 -20.47
CA ASP A 147 -9.30 -3.77 -19.69
C ASP A 147 -8.43 -4.83 -18.99
N ARG A 148 -8.99 -5.45 -17.94
CA ARG A 148 -8.38 -6.60 -17.26
C ARG A 148 -8.59 -7.90 -18.06
N PRO A 149 -7.77 -8.95 -17.81
CA PRO A 149 -8.06 -10.29 -18.32
C PRO A 149 -9.47 -10.75 -17.92
N ARG A 150 -10.23 -11.31 -18.87
CA ARG A 150 -11.64 -11.71 -18.67
C ARG A 150 -11.87 -12.82 -17.63
N ARG A 151 -10.81 -13.43 -17.09
CA ARG A 151 -10.88 -14.54 -16.12
C ARG A 151 -11.37 -14.10 -14.74
N ILE A 152 -11.16 -12.84 -14.36
CA ILE A 152 -11.61 -12.29 -13.07
C ILE A 152 -12.34 -10.97 -13.31
N HIS A 153 -13.60 -10.89 -12.87
CA HIS A 153 -14.45 -9.70 -12.96
C HIS A 153 -14.07 -8.63 -11.91
N GLY A 154 -12.81 -8.16 -11.96
CA GLY A 154 -12.34 -7.04 -11.15
C GLY A 154 -12.81 -5.70 -11.72
N LYS A 155 -13.31 -4.81 -10.86
CA LYS A 155 -13.71 -3.45 -11.26
C LYS A 155 -12.46 -2.60 -11.59
N GLY A 156 -12.53 -1.81 -12.66
CA GLY A 156 -11.51 -0.82 -13.04
C GLY A 156 -10.34 -1.34 -13.88
N TYR A 157 -9.60 -0.41 -14.49
CA TYR A 157 -8.59 -0.66 -15.53
C TYR A 157 -7.39 -1.52 -15.09
N GLY A 158 -6.87 -2.31 -16.03
CA GLY A 158 -5.79 -3.27 -15.82
C GLY A 158 -4.38 -2.72 -16.03
N MET A 159 -4.21 -1.63 -16.78
CA MET A 159 -2.91 -1.09 -17.17
C MET A 159 -2.64 0.32 -16.62
N PRO A 160 -1.46 0.61 -16.06
CA PRO A 160 -0.44 -0.34 -15.60
C PRO A 160 -0.84 -1.05 -14.30
N SER A 161 -0.26 -2.24 -14.04
CA SER A 161 -0.51 -2.96 -12.79
C SER A 161 0.03 -2.17 -11.57
N SER A 162 -0.84 -1.75 -10.65
CA SER A 162 -0.42 -0.97 -9.46
C SER A 162 0.47 -1.77 -8.53
N HIS A 163 0.18 -3.05 -8.29
CA HIS A 163 1.04 -3.86 -7.42
C HIS A 163 2.45 -3.97 -7.98
N ALA A 164 2.60 -4.20 -9.29
CA ALA A 164 3.90 -4.27 -9.95
C ALA A 164 4.63 -2.91 -9.91
N GLN A 165 3.93 -1.81 -10.21
CA GLN A 165 4.48 -0.46 -10.13
C GLN A 165 4.92 -0.08 -8.71
N PHE A 166 4.11 -0.43 -7.70
CA PHE A 166 4.39 -0.17 -6.30
C PHE A 166 5.67 -0.88 -5.85
N VAL A 167 5.78 -2.20 -6.08
CA VAL A 167 6.94 -2.98 -5.62
C VAL A 167 8.21 -2.72 -6.44
N ALA A 168 8.09 -2.37 -7.73
CA ALA A 168 9.22 -1.92 -8.53
C ALA A 168 9.79 -0.59 -8.01
N PHE A 169 8.91 0.35 -7.63
CA PHE A 169 9.36 1.59 -6.98
C PHE A 169 10.09 1.27 -5.67
N TRP A 170 9.46 0.50 -4.77
CA TRP A 170 10.02 0.16 -3.46
C TRP A 170 11.39 -0.51 -3.57
N ALA A 171 11.50 -1.57 -4.39
CA ALA A 171 12.73 -2.33 -4.52
C ALA A 171 13.84 -1.51 -5.19
N LEU A 172 13.56 -0.79 -6.29
CA LEU A 172 14.60 0.00 -6.96
C LEU A 172 15.04 1.18 -6.09
N TYR A 173 14.12 1.86 -5.39
CA TYR A 173 14.48 2.92 -4.46
C TYR A 173 15.37 2.39 -3.32
N LEU A 174 15.05 1.21 -2.76
CA LEU A 174 15.86 0.58 -1.72
C LEU A 174 17.26 0.20 -2.23
N VAL A 175 17.38 -0.32 -3.46
CA VAL A 175 18.67 -0.59 -4.11
C VAL A 175 19.48 0.70 -4.29
N LEU A 176 18.88 1.76 -4.82
CA LEU A 176 19.54 3.06 -4.98
C LEU A 176 19.95 3.65 -3.63
N PHE A 177 19.12 3.53 -2.60
CA PHE A 177 19.46 3.94 -1.24
C PHE A 177 20.69 3.18 -0.73
N LEU A 178 20.68 1.84 -0.74
CA LEU A 178 21.75 1.00 -0.19
C LEU A 178 23.10 1.16 -0.90
N PHE A 179 23.10 1.41 -2.22
CA PHE A 179 24.33 1.48 -3.03
C PHE A 179 24.81 2.88 -3.39
N VAL A 180 23.92 3.89 -3.46
CA VAL A 180 24.28 5.25 -3.90
C VAL A 180 24.21 6.27 -2.76
N ARG A 181 23.19 6.21 -1.90
CA ARG A 181 22.91 7.27 -0.90
C ARG A 181 23.36 6.94 0.52
N HIS A 182 23.34 5.67 0.92
CA HIS A 182 23.78 5.23 2.25
C HIS A 182 25.32 5.23 2.33
N ARG A 183 25.87 6.31 2.88
CA ARG A 183 27.27 6.43 3.24
C ARG A 183 27.47 5.66 4.55
N GLY A 184 28.48 4.79 4.61
CA GLY A 184 28.80 4.14 5.88
C GLY A 184 29.24 5.19 6.91
N PRO A 185 29.15 4.89 8.23
CA PRO A 185 29.65 5.79 9.26
C PRO A 185 31.06 6.27 8.90
N PRO A 186 31.35 7.58 8.99
CA PRO A 186 32.69 8.07 8.74
C PRO A 186 33.65 7.30 9.65
N ALA A 187 34.74 6.79 9.07
CA ALA A 187 35.77 6.13 9.87
C ALA A 187 36.23 7.15 10.91
N ARG A 188 35.88 6.90 12.18
CA ARG A 188 36.17 7.80 13.29
C ARG A 188 37.67 8.02 13.29
N GLN A 189 38.12 9.19 12.85
CA GLN A 189 39.51 9.56 12.95
C GLN A 189 39.86 9.42 14.43
N THR A 190 40.73 8.46 14.72
CA THR A 190 41.38 8.37 16.03
C THR A 190 41.94 9.75 16.30
N ALA A 191 41.59 10.35 17.43
CA ALA A 191 42.06 11.67 17.81
C ALA A 191 43.57 11.63 18.07
N THR A 192 44.35 11.69 16.99
CA THR A 192 45.79 11.93 16.99
C THR A 192 46.01 13.44 16.93
N ASP A 193 45.50 14.13 17.95
CA ASP A 193 45.81 15.53 18.27
C ASP A 193 45.31 15.80 19.70
N ASP A 194 46.00 15.20 20.66
CA ASP A 194 46.02 15.69 22.05
C ASP A 194 47.34 15.26 22.72
N SER A 195 48.44 15.79 22.18
CA SER A 195 49.81 15.51 22.63
C SER A 195 50.16 16.14 23.99
N ASN A 196 49.20 16.23 24.94
CA ASN A 196 49.49 16.65 26.31
C ASN A 196 48.42 16.29 27.36
N ASN A 197 48.37 15.05 27.86
CA ASN A 197 48.27 14.87 29.32
C ASN A 197 48.68 13.49 29.86
N ASN A 198 49.13 13.50 31.12
CA ASN A 198 49.78 12.38 31.80
C ASN A 198 48.76 11.41 32.46
N SER A 199 47.75 10.99 31.71
CA SER A 199 46.66 10.11 32.19
C SER A 199 46.84 8.66 31.73
N ARG A 200 47.55 7.86 32.54
CA ARG A 200 47.63 6.40 32.33
C ARG A 200 46.26 5.77 32.65
N ASN A 201 45.82 4.85 31.79
CA ASN A 201 44.62 4.02 31.89
C ASN A 201 43.29 4.68 31.47
N SER A 202 43.17 5.06 30.19
CA SER A 202 41.90 4.92 29.45
C SER A 202 42.07 3.87 28.35
N SER A 203 41.78 2.61 28.68
CA SER A 203 41.66 1.53 27.70
C SER A 203 40.32 1.65 26.97
N SER A 204 40.17 2.71 26.15
CA SER A 204 39.04 2.92 25.28
C SER A 204 38.93 1.74 24.31
N PRO A 205 37.86 0.93 24.34
CA PRO A 205 37.77 -0.23 23.47
C PRO A 205 37.68 0.22 22.00
N PRO A 206 38.41 -0.43 21.07
CA PRO A 206 38.38 -0.09 19.65
C PRO A 206 37.10 -0.64 18.99
N TYR A 207 35.94 -0.10 19.39
CA TYR A 207 34.67 -0.53 18.84
C TYR A 207 34.55 -0.04 17.40
N ARG A 208 34.69 -0.97 16.45
CA ARG A 208 34.51 -0.71 15.03
C ARG A 208 33.03 -0.47 14.76
N SER A 209 32.68 0.76 14.36
CA SER A 209 31.37 1.06 13.79
C SER A 209 31.13 0.15 12.58
N ARG A 210 30.22 -0.82 12.73
CA ARG A 210 29.95 -1.80 11.67
C ARG A 210 29.05 -1.16 10.61
N ALA A 211 29.67 -0.44 9.67
CA ALA A 211 29.03 -0.13 8.40
C ALA A 211 28.49 -1.42 7.76
N LEU A 212 27.25 -1.43 7.27
CA LEU A 212 26.74 -2.58 6.51
C LEU A 212 27.72 -2.88 5.37
N SER A 213 28.26 -4.10 5.37
CA SER A 213 29.18 -4.58 4.35
C SER A 213 28.51 -4.56 2.98
N ARG A 214 29.33 -4.48 1.92
CA ARG A 214 28.82 -4.55 0.54
C ARG A 214 28.02 -5.83 0.28
N VAL A 215 28.35 -6.92 0.99
CA VAL A 215 27.64 -8.21 0.93
C VAL A 215 26.27 -8.12 1.59
N GLU A 216 26.16 -7.59 2.80
CA GLU A 216 24.87 -7.41 3.49
C GLU A 216 23.92 -6.49 2.68
N ARG A 217 24.45 -5.39 2.12
CA ARG A 217 23.71 -4.51 1.20
C ARG A 217 23.23 -5.24 -0.06
N ALA A 218 24.09 -6.07 -0.67
CA ALA A 218 23.72 -6.88 -1.83
C ALA A 218 22.66 -7.93 -1.51
N VAL A 219 22.76 -8.62 -0.36
CA VAL A 219 21.74 -9.58 0.08
C VAL A 219 20.39 -8.89 0.32
N ALA A 220 20.37 -7.75 1.02
CA ALA A 220 19.14 -6.98 1.24
C ALA A 220 18.50 -6.50 -0.08
N ALA A 221 19.32 -6.02 -1.02
CA ALA A 221 18.88 -5.64 -2.36
C ALA A 221 18.31 -6.84 -3.16
N LEU A 222 18.98 -8.00 -3.14
CA LEU A 222 18.52 -9.21 -3.82
C LEU A 222 17.20 -9.71 -3.24
N VAL A 223 17.04 -9.71 -1.91
CA VAL A 223 15.78 -10.06 -1.24
C VAL A 223 14.66 -9.11 -1.68
N ALA A 224 14.90 -7.80 -1.68
CA ALA A 224 13.89 -6.82 -2.10
C ALA A 224 13.47 -6.99 -3.58
N VAL A 225 14.43 -7.20 -4.49
CA VAL A 225 14.16 -7.46 -5.90
C VAL A 225 13.41 -8.78 -6.10
N ALA A 226 13.79 -9.84 -5.37
CA ALA A 226 13.09 -11.13 -5.42
C ALA A 226 11.65 -11.03 -4.89
N THR A 227 11.41 -10.30 -3.80
CA THR A 227 10.06 -10.02 -3.29
C THR A 227 9.23 -9.22 -4.31
N ALA A 228 9.81 -8.18 -4.93
CA ALA A 228 9.12 -7.41 -5.97
C ALA A 228 8.77 -8.27 -7.19
N ALA A 229 9.69 -9.13 -7.64
CA ALA A 229 9.45 -10.08 -8.72
C ALA A 229 8.34 -11.09 -8.37
N ALA A 230 8.34 -11.64 -7.15
CA ALA A 230 7.32 -12.57 -6.68
C ALA A 230 5.91 -11.93 -6.63
N VAL A 231 5.80 -10.69 -6.12
CA VAL A 231 4.53 -9.94 -6.11
C VAL A 231 4.05 -9.59 -7.51
N ALA A 232 4.96 -9.20 -8.41
CA ALA A 232 4.62 -8.90 -9.80
C ALA A 232 4.13 -10.16 -10.55
N TRP A 233 4.83 -11.28 -10.37
CA TRP A 233 4.47 -12.59 -10.93
C TRP A 233 3.14 -13.11 -10.39
N SER A 234 2.85 -12.95 -9.08
CA SER A 234 1.59 -13.41 -8.48
C SER A 234 0.35 -12.77 -9.11
N ARG A 235 0.48 -11.53 -9.65
CA ARG A 235 -0.62 -10.85 -10.37
C ARG A 235 -0.94 -11.50 -11.71
N VAL A 236 0.06 -12.09 -12.37
CA VAL A 236 -0.11 -12.87 -13.61
C VAL A 236 -0.64 -14.26 -13.28
N TYR A 237 -0.06 -14.93 -12.28
CA TYR A 237 -0.46 -16.28 -11.84
C TYR A 237 -1.95 -16.35 -11.47
N LEU A 238 -2.38 -15.47 -10.56
CA LEU A 238 -3.78 -15.34 -10.16
C LEU A 238 -4.67 -14.81 -11.31
N GLY A 239 -4.10 -14.21 -12.36
CA GLY A 239 -4.85 -13.79 -13.55
C GLY A 239 -5.53 -12.43 -13.44
N TYR A 240 -5.10 -11.57 -12.51
CA TYR A 240 -5.62 -10.20 -12.36
C TYR A 240 -5.10 -9.24 -13.44
N HIS A 241 -3.97 -9.58 -14.06
CA HIS A 241 -3.24 -8.75 -15.03
C HIS A 241 -2.56 -9.61 -16.10
N THR A 242 -2.37 -9.05 -17.30
CA THR A 242 -1.53 -9.67 -18.34
C THR A 242 -0.04 -9.42 -18.04
N THR A 243 0.85 -10.22 -18.63
CA THR A 243 2.31 -9.98 -18.55
C THR A 243 2.68 -8.58 -19.06
N LYS A 244 2.02 -8.07 -20.11
CA LYS A 244 2.23 -6.70 -20.63
C LYS A 244 1.88 -5.64 -19.59
N GLN A 245 0.73 -5.75 -18.93
CA GLN A 245 0.28 -4.84 -17.87
C GLN A 245 1.21 -4.83 -16.67
N VAL A 246 1.81 -5.99 -16.33
CA VAL A 246 2.79 -6.12 -15.27
C VAL A 246 4.14 -5.50 -15.66
N LEU A 247 4.68 -5.84 -16.84
CA LEU A 247 5.95 -5.27 -17.33
C LEU A 247 5.92 -3.75 -17.43
N ILE A 248 4.83 -3.17 -17.91
CA ILE A 248 4.68 -1.71 -18.02
C ILE A 248 4.46 -1.07 -16.63
N GLY A 249 3.83 -1.79 -15.69
CA GLY A 249 3.82 -1.39 -14.28
C GLY A 249 5.22 -1.37 -13.68
N LEU A 250 6.02 -2.43 -13.86
CA LEU A 250 7.41 -2.49 -13.40
C LEU A 250 8.24 -1.33 -13.98
N ALA A 251 8.14 -1.08 -15.29
CA ALA A 251 8.85 0.00 -15.96
C ALA A 251 8.44 1.40 -15.45
N ALA A 252 7.13 1.65 -15.28
CA ALA A 252 6.63 2.90 -14.71
C ALA A 252 7.09 3.11 -13.25
N GLY A 253 7.10 2.05 -12.44
CA GLY A 253 7.58 2.09 -11.06
C GLY A 253 9.07 2.36 -10.95
N ALA A 254 9.87 1.71 -11.80
CA ALA A 254 11.31 1.95 -11.91
C ALA A 254 11.61 3.40 -12.34
N ALA A 255 10.92 3.91 -13.37
CA ALA A 255 11.05 5.30 -13.82
C ALA A 255 10.67 6.30 -12.71
N CYS A 256 9.59 6.05 -11.98
CA CYS A 256 9.19 6.88 -10.83
C CYS A 256 10.25 6.84 -9.70
N ALA A 257 10.85 5.68 -9.41
CA ALA A 257 11.90 5.57 -8.39
C ALA A 257 13.15 6.35 -8.78
N VAL A 258 13.63 6.22 -10.02
CA VAL A 258 14.80 6.98 -10.50
C VAL A 258 14.52 8.49 -10.48
N ALA A 259 13.36 8.91 -11.00
CA ALA A 259 12.98 10.32 -11.01
C ALA A 259 12.83 10.92 -9.60
N TRP A 260 12.18 10.21 -8.68
CA TRP A 260 12.01 10.65 -7.29
C TRP A 260 13.33 10.63 -6.52
N PHE A 261 14.19 9.63 -6.75
CA PHE A 261 15.52 9.58 -6.15
C PHE A 261 16.40 10.73 -6.64
N ALA A 262 16.41 11.03 -7.94
CA ALA A 262 17.10 12.19 -8.50
C ALA A 262 16.57 13.52 -7.94
N ALA A 263 15.24 13.70 -7.89
CA ALA A 263 14.62 14.90 -7.33
C ALA A 263 14.94 15.10 -5.84
N THR A 264 14.92 14.02 -5.04
CA THR A 264 15.28 14.07 -3.61
C THR A 264 16.77 14.23 -3.35
N THR A 265 17.66 13.78 -4.26
CA THR A 265 19.08 14.13 -4.22
C THR A 265 19.26 15.62 -4.50
N HIS A 266 18.70 16.13 -5.60
CA HIS A 266 18.80 17.55 -5.96
C HIS A 266 18.23 18.48 -4.86
N ALA A 267 17.10 18.10 -4.24
CA ALA A 267 16.51 18.83 -3.12
C ALA A 267 17.40 18.85 -1.85
N ARG A 268 18.31 17.88 -1.69
CA ARG A 268 19.36 17.94 -0.65
C ARG A 268 20.50 18.84 -1.06
N ASP A 269 20.99 18.70 -2.29
CA ASP A 269 22.14 19.44 -2.81
C ASP A 269 21.90 20.97 -2.81
N VAL A 270 20.68 21.42 -3.16
CA VAL A 270 20.29 22.85 -3.10
C VAL A 270 19.91 23.33 -1.68
N GLY A 271 20.01 22.46 -0.67
CA GLY A 271 19.66 22.78 0.71
C GLY A 271 18.16 22.91 1.01
N LEU A 272 17.27 22.56 0.07
CA LEU A 272 15.82 22.62 0.26
C LEU A 272 15.37 21.73 1.44
N LEU A 273 15.91 20.52 1.55
CA LEU A 273 15.61 19.64 2.69
C LEU A 273 16.10 20.26 4.01
N ALA A 274 17.32 20.81 4.04
CA ALA A 274 17.86 21.48 5.22
C ALA A 274 17.09 22.76 5.60
N TRP A 275 16.43 23.41 4.64
CA TRP A 275 15.49 24.51 4.90
C TRP A 275 14.17 24.00 5.51
N VAL A 276 13.57 22.95 4.95
CA VAL A 276 12.35 22.33 5.51
C VAL A 276 12.59 21.80 6.93
N LEU A 277 13.73 21.15 7.19
CA LEU A 277 14.11 20.65 8.52
C LEU A 277 14.27 21.74 9.59
N ARG A 278 14.42 23.02 9.19
CA ARG A 278 14.45 24.16 10.11
C ARG A 278 13.06 24.68 10.50
N TRP A 279 11.99 24.26 9.82
CA TRP A 279 10.64 24.73 10.13
C TRP A 279 10.20 24.34 11.55
N PRO A 280 9.50 25.21 12.30
CA PRO A 280 9.12 24.94 13.70
C PRO A 280 8.34 23.63 13.88
N VAL A 281 7.39 23.32 12.98
CA VAL A 281 6.59 22.10 13.01
C VAL A 281 7.47 20.85 12.81
N VAL A 282 8.39 20.89 11.86
CA VAL A 282 9.29 19.77 11.53
C VAL A 282 10.27 19.50 12.68
N ARG A 283 10.76 20.58 13.32
CA ARG A 283 11.56 20.52 14.55
C ARG A 283 10.77 20.01 15.76
N TRP A 284 9.50 20.37 15.89
CA TRP A 284 8.61 19.89 16.95
C TRP A 284 8.38 18.38 16.86
N PHE A 285 8.16 17.86 15.65
CA PHE A 285 8.14 16.41 15.39
C PHE A 285 9.53 15.74 15.56
N ARG A 286 10.62 16.51 15.66
CA ARG A 286 12.02 16.05 15.73
C ARG A 286 12.45 15.24 14.51
N VAL A 287 12.03 15.66 13.31
CA VAL A 287 12.49 15.04 12.06
C VAL A 287 13.97 15.37 11.83
N ARG A 288 14.74 14.39 11.36
CA ARG A 288 16.19 14.47 11.10
C ARG A 288 16.56 13.68 9.85
N ASP A 289 17.77 13.83 9.34
CA ASP A 289 18.24 13.13 8.11
C ASP A 289 19.56 12.40 8.41
N LEU A 290 19.53 11.45 9.36
CA LEU A 290 20.71 10.73 9.84
C LEU A 290 20.87 9.35 9.19
N LEU A 291 19.80 8.77 8.67
CA LEU A 291 19.80 7.45 8.00
C LEU A 291 20.80 7.34 6.82
N LEU A 292 21.27 8.46 6.30
CA LEU A 292 22.30 8.49 5.26
C LEU A 292 23.69 8.06 5.77
N GLU A 293 23.97 8.22 7.06
CA GLU A 293 25.32 8.11 7.65
C GLU A 293 25.37 7.15 8.85
N GLU A 294 24.30 7.05 9.65
CA GLU A 294 24.22 6.24 10.87
C GLU A 294 23.16 5.13 10.77
N ASP A 295 23.43 3.99 11.39
CA ASP A 295 22.42 2.96 11.71
C ASP A 295 21.94 3.15 13.15
N PHE A 296 20.62 3.26 13.36
CA PHE A 296 20.02 3.50 14.68
C PHE A 296 20.22 2.34 15.66
N CYS A 297 20.22 1.11 15.18
CA CYS A 297 20.43 -0.06 16.03
C CYS A 297 21.86 -0.04 16.57
N GLN A 298 22.82 0.27 15.69
CA GLN A 298 24.23 0.42 16.05
C GLN A 298 24.47 1.63 16.97
N ALA A 299 23.98 2.82 16.61
CA ALA A 299 24.16 4.03 17.42
C ALA A 299 23.44 3.95 18.79
N GLY A 300 22.33 3.23 18.88
CA GLY A 300 21.64 2.94 20.14
C GLY A 300 22.43 1.97 21.02
N TRP A 301 22.96 0.90 20.44
CA TRP A 301 23.83 -0.08 21.11
C TRP A 301 25.10 0.58 21.65
N GLU A 302 25.79 1.38 20.83
CA GLU A 302 27.02 2.09 21.20
C GLU A 302 26.79 3.03 22.40
N ARG A 303 25.71 3.81 22.40
CA ARG A 303 25.37 4.70 23.54
C ARG A 303 25.00 3.94 24.82
N TRP A 304 24.36 2.78 24.70
CA TRP A 304 24.03 1.93 25.85
C TRP A 304 25.28 1.29 26.45
N GLU A 305 26.17 0.77 25.61
CA GLU A 305 27.42 0.15 26.05
C GLU A 305 28.41 1.18 26.62
N GLU A 306 28.53 2.37 26.02
CA GLU A 306 29.27 3.51 26.62
C GLU A 306 28.74 3.87 28.01
N LYS A 307 27.41 3.80 28.22
CA LYS A 307 26.80 4.08 29.53
C LYS A 307 27.16 2.99 30.54
N ARG A 308 27.02 1.70 30.20
CA ARG A 308 27.42 0.60 31.09
C ARG A 308 28.89 0.69 31.49
N LEU A 309 29.79 0.87 30.52
CA LEU A 309 31.22 0.94 30.80
C LEU A 309 31.58 2.09 31.74
N ARG A 310 30.91 3.25 31.62
CA ARG A 310 31.08 4.38 32.56
C ARG A 310 30.53 4.08 33.96
N GLU A 311 29.43 3.33 34.05
CA GLU A 311 28.85 2.89 35.33
C GLU A 311 29.78 1.87 36.03
N ASP A 312 30.29 0.88 35.30
CA ASP A 312 31.28 -0.10 35.79
C ASP A 312 32.57 0.59 36.27
N ASP A 313 33.13 1.52 35.47
CA ASP A 313 34.29 2.33 35.83
C ASP A 313 34.07 3.15 37.11
N ALA A 314 32.87 3.72 37.27
CA ALA A 314 32.51 4.50 38.45
C ALA A 314 32.42 3.60 39.71
N LEU A 315 31.85 2.40 39.60
CA LEU A 315 31.80 1.43 40.69
C LEU A 315 33.21 0.99 41.10
N VAL A 316 34.09 0.66 40.15
CA VAL A 316 35.49 0.30 40.42
C VAL A 316 36.26 1.45 41.08
N ARG A 317 36.00 2.72 40.71
CA ARG A 317 36.60 3.89 41.37
C ARG A 317 36.07 4.06 42.80
N GLN A 318 34.77 3.87 43.03
CA GLN A 318 34.19 3.93 44.38
C GLN A 318 34.71 2.84 45.30
N GLU A 319 34.87 1.60 44.82
CA GLU A 319 35.49 0.54 45.61
C GLU A 319 36.93 0.84 45.99
N LYS A 320 37.73 1.36 45.03
CA LYS A 320 39.12 1.75 45.29
C LYS A 320 39.20 2.92 46.29
N ALA A 321 38.24 3.82 46.29
CA ALA A 321 38.14 4.90 47.28
C ALA A 321 37.76 4.40 48.68
N LYS A 322 36.88 3.38 48.79
CA LYS A 322 36.50 2.76 50.08
C LYS A 322 37.59 1.88 50.70
N LYS A 323 38.61 1.49 49.91
CA LYS A 323 39.74 0.63 50.32
C LYS A 323 41.00 1.44 50.66
N ARG A 324 40.90 2.77 50.74
CA ARG A 324 41.96 3.73 51.09
C ARG A 324 41.61 4.47 52.36
#